data_AF-A0A1M7PKS4-F1
#
_entry.id   AF-A0A1M7PKS4-F1
#
_cell.length_a   1.000
_cell.length_b   1.000
_cell.length_c   1.000
_cell.angle_alpha   90.00
_cell.angle_beta   90.00
_cell.angle_gamma   90.00
#
_symmetry.space_group_name_H-M   'P 1'
#
loop_
_entity.id
_entity.type
_entity.pdbx_description
1 polymer ?
#
loop_
_entity_poly.entity_id
_entity_poly.type
_entity_poly.pdbx_seq_one_letter_code
_entity_poly.pdbx_strand_id
1 'polypeptide(L)'
;MLTSARPATIHDFGGFPQALHDVQYPAPGAPELARETAKLIKSTQVVEDDQWGLDHGTWTVLKHMYPEANIPVFQLSVDYYKPPAYHYQLAQELKELRKRGVLIVGSGNIVHNLRRISFADNAAPFDWAQEFDATVKNKVEQQAFEDLLHYERLGEAAKLSIPTPDHYFPFIYGLGLAEPDEDIRFTYEEIQNGSISMRCFQVGE
;
A
#
# COMPACT_ATOMS: atom_id res chain seq x y z
N MET A 1 7.67 13.30 -0.87
CA MET A 1 8.80 12.34 -0.83
C MET A 1 9.57 12.62 0.44
N LEU A 2 9.61 11.67 1.38
CA LEU A 2 10.35 11.83 2.63
C LEU A 2 11.86 11.84 2.37
N THR A 3 12.55 12.91 2.79
CA THR A 3 14.01 13.08 2.65
C THR A 3 14.68 13.39 3.99
N SER A 4 14.03 13.05 5.11
CA SER A 4 14.65 13.09 6.44
C SER A 4 15.65 11.95 6.62
N ALA A 5 16.83 12.22 7.19
CA ALA A 5 17.83 11.19 7.52
C ALA A 5 17.47 10.39 8.79
N ARG A 6 16.59 10.95 9.64
CA ARG A 6 16.11 10.34 10.89
C ARG A 6 14.62 10.69 11.05
N PRO A 7 13.74 10.07 10.24
CA PRO A 7 12.32 10.35 10.32
C PRO A 7 11.78 9.94 11.69
N ALA A 8 10.93 10.78 12.28
CA ALA A 8 10.23 10.41 13.50
C ALA A 8 9.21 9.31 13.21
N THR A 9 8.90 8.47 14.19
CA THR A 9 7.66 7.68 14.14
C THR A 9 6.50 8.62 14.46
N ILE A 10 5.54 8.77 13.53
CA ILE A 10 4.34 9.57 13.75
C ILE A 10 3.12 8.67 13.95
N HIS A 11 2.15 9.18 14.71
CA HIS A 11 0.90 8.50 15.03
C HIS A 11 -0.26 9.31 14.45
N ASP A 12 -0.48 9.15 13.16
CA ASP A 12 -1.47 9.85 12.34
C ASP A 12 -2.87 9.20 12.37
N PHE A 13 -3.22 8.57 13.49
CA PHE A 13 -4.50 7.93 13.76
C PHE A 13 -5.06 8.35 15.13
N GLY A 14 -6.37 8.13 15.33
CA GLY A 14 -7.05 8.46 16.58
C GLY A 14 -8.07 7.39 16.98
N GLY A 15 -8.48 7.41 18.26
CA GLY A 15 -9.45 6.46 18.81
C GLY A 15 -8.85 5.13 19.30
N PHE A 16 -7.52 5.05 19.41
CA PHE A 16 -6.81 3.85 19.83
C PHE A 16 -6.16 3.98 21.22
N PRO A 17 -5.81 2.87 21.90
CA PRO A 17 -5.16 2.90 23.21
C PRO A 17 -3.79 3.57 23.20
N GLN A 18 -3.39 4.16 24.33
CA GLN A 18 -2.08 4.80 24.53
C GLN A 18 -0.91 3.89 24.12
N ALA A 19 -1.03 2.59 24.36
CA ALA A 19 0.00 1.61 23.98
C ALA A 19 0.38 1.68 22.49
N LEU A 20 -0.55 2.03 21.58
CA LEU A 20 -0.22 2.22 20.16
C LEU A 20 0.48 3.55 19.90
N HIS A 21 0.17 4.60 20.66
CA HIS A 21 0.86 5.89 20.59
C HIS A 21 2.28 5.86 21.21
N ASP A 22 2.57 4.88 22.06
CA ASP A 22 3.90 4.68 22.63
C ASP A 22 4.85 3.89 21.72
N VAL A 23 4.32 3.26 20.65
CA VAL A 23 5.14 2.48 19.72
C VAL A 23 6.11 3.39 18.97
N GLN A 24 7.37 2.97 18.91
CA GLN A 24 8.43 3.59 18.12
C GLN A 24 9.00 2.59 17.11
N TYR A 25 9.42 3.10 15.95
CA TYR A 25 10.12 2.39 14.89
C TYR A 25 11.19 3.32 14.26
N PRO A 26 12.37 3.43 14.88
CA PRO A 26 13.37 4.46 14.54
C PRO A 26 14.27 4.03 13.38
N ALA A 27 13.67 3.66 12.23
CA ALA A 27 14.44 3.29 11.05
C ALA A 27 15.23 4.49 10.51
N PRO A 28 16.49 4.31 10.07
CA PRO A 28 17.23 5.38 9.43
C PRO A 28 16.54 5.81 8.13
N GLY A 29 16.65 7.09 7.78
CA GLY A 29 16.19 7.57 6.48
C GLY A 29 17.19 7.27 5.36
N ALA A 30 16.75 7.39 4.10
CA ALA A 30 17.62 7.28 2.92
C ALA A 30 17.51 8.52 2.00
N PRO A 31 17.93 9.72 2.46
CA PRO A 31 17.63 10.97 1.78
C PRO A 31 18.24 11.08 0.38
N GLU A 32 19.45 10.57 0.16
CA GLU A 32 20.08 10.56 -1.18
C GLU A 32 19.27 9.69 -2.15
N LEU A 33 18.90 8.47 -1.73
CA LEU A 33 18.11 7.54 -2.54
C LEU A 33 16.70 8.06 -2.78
N ALA A 34 16.09 8.74 -1.81
CA ALA A 34 14.79 9.38 -1.96
C ALA A 34 14.82 10.50 -3.03
N ARG A 35 15.88 11.34 -3.03
CA ARG A 35 16.08 12.37 -4.06
C ARG A 35 16.36 11.78 -5.42
N GLU A 36 17.12 10.71 -5.50
CA GLU A 36 17.33 9.99 -6.75
C GLU A 36 16.04 9.37 -7.28
N THR A 37 15.22 8.80 -6.38
CA THR A 37 13.88 8.29 -6.72
C THR A 37 12.99 9.41 -7.27
N ALA A 38 12.99 10.59 -6.63
CA ALA A 38 12.26 11.75 -7.12
C ALA A 38 12.69 12.16 -8.54
N LYS A 39 13.97 11.98 -8.89
CA LYS A 39 14.48 12.23 -10.26
C LYS A 39 14.05 11.16 -11.27
N LEU A 40 13.73 9.93 -10.85
CA LEU A 40 13.22 8.89 -11.75
C LEU A 40 11.79 9.21 -12.19
N ILE A 41 11.00 9.81 -11.31
CA ILE A 41 9.61 10.21 -11.60
C ILE A 41 9.62 11.40 -12.58
N LYS A 42 8.97 11.23 -13.74
CA LYS A 42 8.88 12.24 -14.83
C LYS A 42 7.46 12.70 -15.06
N SER A 43 6.49 11.83 -14.76
CA SER A 43 5.05 12.07 -14.91
C SER A 43 4.53 13.24 -14.07
N THR A 44 5.21 13.62 -12.99
CA THR A 44 4.80 14.70 -12.09
C THR A 44 5.99 15.36 -11.40
N GLN A 45 5.74 16.53 -10.79
CA GLN A 45 6.69 17.14 -9.88
C GLN A 45 6.60 16.46 -8.51
N VAL A 46 7.72 15.90 -8.05
CA VAL A 46 7.84 15.33 -6.71
C VAL A 46 8.35 16.41 -5.75
N VAL A 47 7.60 16.64 -4.68
CA VAL A 47 7.98 17.55 -3.60
C VAL A 47 8.72 16.76 -2.51
N GLU A 48 9.89 17.26 -2.12
CA GLU A 48 10.66 16.74 -0.98
C GLU A 48 10.10 17.26 0.34
N ASP A 49 10.11 16.42 1.36
CA ASP A 49 9.70 16.77 2.73
C ASP A 49 10.70 16.16 3.71
N ASP A 50 11.43 17.01 4.43
CA ASP A 50 12.43 16.62 5.43
C ASP A 50 11.88 16.67 6.88
N GLN A 51 10.61 17.04 7.04
CA GLN A 51 9.94 17.19 8.34
C GLN A 51 8.95 16.06 8.63
N TRP A 52 8.39 15.43 7.60
CA TRP A 52 7.48 14.29 7.75
C TRP A 52 8.15 13.11 8.48
N GLY A 53 7.33 12.25 9.07
CA GLY A 53 7.78 11.04 9.76
C GLY A 53 7.14 9.78 9.18
N LEU A 54 7.62 8.61 9.60
CA LEU A 54 7.04 7.33 9.21
C LEU A 54 5.63 7.22 9.80
N ASP A 55 4.63 7.17 8.93
CA ASP A 55 3.21 7.01 9.29
C ASP A 55 2.84 5.60 9.71
N HIS A 56 1.63 5.44 10.27
CA HIS A 56 1.15 4.16 10.76
C HIS A 56 1.03 3.09 9.68
N GLY A 57 0.66 3.45 8.44
CA GLY A 57 0.64 2.51 7.32
C GLY A 57 2.02 1.91 7.04
N THR A 58 3.07 2.65 7.37
CA THR A 58 4.47 2.25 7.16
C THR A 58 5.05 1.52 8.37
N TRP A 59 5.06 2.14 9.55
CA TRP A 59 5.78 1.56 10.68
C TRP A 59 5.10 0.32 11.25
N THR A 60 3.77 0.18 11.14
CA THR A 60 3.07 -1.01 11.65
C THR A 60 3.52 -2.26 10.91
N VAL A 61 3.64 -2.19 9.59
CA VAL A 61 4.12 -3.28 8.74
C VAL A 61 5.60 -3.54 8.99
N LEU A 62 6.43 -2.49 8.90
CA LEU A 62 7.89 -2.66 8.98
C LEU A 62 8.36 -3.13 10.36
N LYS A 63 7.69 -2.74 11.45
CA LYS A 63 8.04 -3.21 12.80
C LYS A 63 7.93 -4.73 12.94
N HIS A 64 7.03 -5.38 12.20
CA HIS A 64 6.89 -6.83 12.21
C HIS A 64 7.83 -7.51 11.20
N MET A 65 8.04 -6.91 10.02
CA MET A 65 8.95 -7.47 9.01
C MET A 65 10.43 -7.34 9.40
N TYR A 66 10.82 -6.19 9.95
CA TYR A 66 12.20 -5.82 10.25
C TYR A 66 12.31 -5.17 11.64
N PRO A 67 12.08 -5.95 12.72
CA PRO A 67 11.93 -5.41 14.08
C PRO A 67 13.13 -4.63 14.61
N GLU A 68 14.32 -4.87 14.07
CA GLU A 68 15.56 -4.16 14.46
C GLU A 68 15.62 -2.71 13.95
N ALA A 69 14.75 -2.31 13.02
CA ALA A 69 14.72 -0.97 12.41
C ALA A 69 16.09 -0.51 11.87
N ASN A 70 16.87 -1.43 11.29
CA ASN A 70 18.22 -1.18 10.77
C ASN A 70 18.30 -1.05 9.24
N ILE A 71 17.17 -1.17 8.55
CA ILE A 71 17.07 -0.95 7.11
C ILE A 71 16.66 0.50 6.84
N PRO A 72 17.35 1.24 5.96
CA PRO A 72 16.95 2.59 5.59
C PRO A 72 15.57 2.65 4.90
N VAL A 73 14.73 3.61 5.31
CA VAL A 73 13.35 3.79 4.82
C VAL A 73 13.15 5.21 4.30
N PHE A 74 12.43 5.35 3.20
CA PHE A 74 11.86 6.62 2.76
C PHE A 74 10.46 6.37 2.19
N GLN A 75 9.62 7.40 2.17
CA GLN A 75 8.21 7.29 1.80
C GLN A 75 7.89 8.14 0.58
N LEU A 76 7.08 7.57 -0.32
CA LEU A 76 6.43 8.27 -1.41
C LEU A 76 4.93 8.36 -1.09
N SER A 77 4.44 9.57 -0.90
CA SER A 77 3.02 9.84 -0.68
C SER A 77 2.20 9.55 -1.95
N VAL A 78 0.93 9.20 -1.77
CA VAL A 78 -0.02 9.01 -2.86
C VAL A 78 -0.85 10.28 -3.07
N ASP A 79 -1.06 10.69 -4.32
CA ASP A 79 -1.95 11.81 -4.67
C ASP A 79 -3.40 11.33 -4.72
N TYR A 80 -4.19 11.70 -3.70
CA TYR A 80 -5.59 11.29 -3.54
C TYR A 80 -6.49 11.62 -4.74
N TYR A 81 -6.18 12.68 -5.47
CA TYR A 81 -7.06 13.20 -6.52
C TYR A 81 -6.78 12.62 -7.91
N LYS A 82 -5.84 11.68 -8.01
CA LYS A 82 -5.45 11.08 -9.28
C LYS A 82 -6.15 9.72 -9.49
N PRO A 83 -6.43 9.34 -10.75
CA PRO A 83 -7.08 8.07 -11.04
C PRO A 83 -6.09 6.88 -10.88
N PRO A 84 -6.58 5.64 -10.71
CA PRO A 84 -5.72 4.44 -10.63
C PRO A 84 -4.68 4.32 -11.76
N ALA A 85 -5.07 4.64 -13.00
CA ALA A 85 -4.18 4.59 -14.16
C ALA A 85 -2.96 5.52 -14.01
N TYR A 86 -3.10 6.66 -13.34
CA TYR A 86 -1.97 7.55 -13.04
C TYR A 86 -0.99 6.88 -12.08
N HIS A 87 -1.48 6.24 -11.02
CA HIS A 87 -0.64 5.54 -10.05
C HIS A 87 0.08 4.35 -10.68
N TYR A 88 -0.61 3.60 -11.55
CA TYR A 88 -0.02 2.50 -12.31
C TYR A 88 1.14 2.98 -13.19
N GLN A 89 0.94 4.07 -13.94
CA GLN A 89 1.99 4.67 -14.78
C GLN A 89 3.16 5.21 -13.93
N LEU A 90 2.88 5.87 -12.81
CA LEU A 90 3.93 6.37 -11.92
C LEU A 90 4.77 5.21 -11.35
N ALA A 91 4.12 4.10 -10.97
CA ALA A 91 4.82 2.91 -10.48
C ALA A 91 5.77 2.31 -11.51
N GLN A 92 5.45 2.38 -12.80
CA GLN A 92 6.35 1.93 -13.86
C GLN A 92 7.66 2.74 -13.89
N GLU A 93 7.61 4.04 -13.56
CA GLU A 93 8.81 4.90 -13.45
C GLU A 93 9.71 4.50 -12.25
N LEU A 94 9.18 3.71 -11.30
CA LEU A 94 9.90 3.24 -10.11
C LEU A 94 10.58 1.87 -10.31
N LYS A 95 10.29 1.16 -11.41
CA LYS A 95 10.81 -0.19 -11.66
C LYS A 95 12.34 -0.31 -11.56
N GLU A 96 13.06 0.74 -11.95
CA GLU A 96 14.53 0.76 -11.88
C GLU A 96 15.06 0.61 -10.43
N LEU A 97 14.29 1.02 -9.42
CA LEU A 97 14.68 0.84 -8.02
C LEU A 97 14.83 -0.63 -7.63
N ARG A 98 14.01 -1.53 -8.23
CA ARG A 98 14.08 -2.98 -7.97
C ARG A 98 15.44 -3.55 -8.37
N LYS A 99 16.04 -3.04 -9.46
CA LYS A 99 17.40 -3.42 -9.91
C LYS A 99 18.52 -2.85 -9.03
N ARG A 100 18.20 -1.86 -8.20
CA ARG A 100 19.13 -1.18 -7.29
C ARG A 100 19.09 -1.75 -5.87
N GLY A 101 18.42 -2.88 -5.66
CA GLY A 101 18.30 -3.52 -4.35
C GLY A 101 17.31 -2.82 -3.41
N VAL A 102 16.36 -2.05 -3.95
CA VAL A 102 15.32 -1.39 -3.16
C VAL A 102 14.08 -2.27 -3.12
N LEU A 103 13.67 -2.66 -1.92
CA LEU A 103 12.37 -3.26 -1.67
C LEU A 103 11.29 -2.15 -1.67
N ILE A 104 10.31 -2.26 -2.57
CA ILE A 104 9.16 -1.36 -2.61
C ILE A 104 8.00 -2.05 -1.90
N VAL A 105 7.43 -1.39 -0.87
CA VAL A 105 6.32 -1.91 -0.08
C VAL A 105 5.11 -1.00 -0.25
N GLY A 106 4.02 -1.52 -0.82
CA GLY A 106 2.72 -0.88 -0.82
C GLY A 106 1.89 -1.40 0.35
N SER A 107 1.57 -0.53 1.31
CA SER A 107 0.74 -0.87 2.47
C SER A 107 -0.64 -0.24 2.34
N GLY A 108 -1.68 -1.07 2.33
CA GLY A 108 -3.08 -0.68 2.12
C GLY A 108 -4.00 -1.89 2.16
N ASN A 109 -5.23 -1.75 1.66
CA ASN A 109 -6.22 -2.82 1.67
C ASN A 109 -7.08 -2.75 0.40
N ILE A 110 -7.33 -3.89 -0.24
CA ILE A 110 -8.21 -3.96 -1.42
C ILE A 110 -9.69 -3.89 -1.06
N VAL A 111 -10.04 -4.26 0.18
CA VAL A 111 -11.35 -4.05 0.78
C VAL A 111 -11.13 -3.25 2.06
N HIS A 112 -11.64 -2.03 2.13
CA HIS A 112 -11.47 -1.14 3.26
C HIS A 112 -12.72 -0.29 3.51
N ASN A 113 -13.68 -0.84 4.26
CA ASN A 113 -14.89 -0.10 4.63
C ASN A 113 -15.10 -0.01 6.15
N LEU A 114 -14.52 1.02 6.75
CA LEU A 114 -14.67 1.31 8.18
C LEU A 114 -16.10 1.71 8.61
N ARG A 115 -17.04 1.92 7.68
CA ARG A 115 -18.46 2.11 8.03
C ARG A 115 -19.20 0.79 8.21
N ARG A 116 -18.58 -0.33 7.84
CA ARG A 116 -19.19 -1.67 7.85
C ARG A 116 -18.48 -2.67 8.77
N ILE A 117 -17.36 -2.29 9.38
CA ILE A 117 -16.61 -3.12 10.34
C ILE A 117 -17.54 -3.71 11.41
N SER A 118 -17.36 -5.00 11.64
CA SER A 118 -17.90 -5.71 12.80
C SER A 118 -16.79 -5.94 13.83
N PHE A 119 -17.02 -5.47 15.06
CA PHE A 119 -16.16 -5.70 16.23
C PHE A 119 -16.51 -6.98 17.00
N ALA A 120 -17.42 -7.80 16.47
CA ALA A 120 -17.71 -9.11 17.06
C ALA A 120 -16.47 -10.01 16.96
N ASP A 121 -16.22 -10.79 18.01
CA ASP A 121 -15.19 -11.84 17.97
C ASP A 121 -15.49 -12.79 16.80
N ASN A 122 -14.47 -13.06 15.98
CA ASN A 122 -14.58 -13.88 14.76
C ASN A 122 -15.66 -13.41 13.78
N ALA A 123 -15.83 -12.10 13.60
CA ALA A 123 -16.72 -11.53 12.61
C ALA A 123 -16.47 -12.12 11.21
N ALA A 124 -17.45 -12.88 10.71
CA ALA A 124 -17.36 -13.47 9.38
C ALA A 124 -17.27 -12.38 8.30
N PRO A 125 -16.47 -12.59 7.24
CA PRO A 125 -16.43 -11.71 6.08
C PRO A 125 -17.81 -11.50 5.47
N PHE A 126 -18.17 -10.26 5.13
CA PHE A 126 -19.42 -10.02 4.37
C PHE A 126 -19.31 -10.62 2.96
N ASP A 127 -20.45 -11.05 2.41
CA ASP A 127 -20.49 -11.66 1.07
C ASP A 127 -19.87 -10.75 0.01
N TRP A 128 -20.19 -9.45 0.02
CA TRP A 128 -19.63 -8.47 -0.91
C TRP A 128 -18.13 -8.25 -0.73
N ALA A 129 -17.59 -8.42 0.50
CA ALA A 129 -16.17 -8.29 0.76
C ALA A 129 -15.41 -9.50 0.20
N GLN A 130 -15.94 -10.71 0.41
CA GLN A 130 -15.41 -11.95 -0.17
C GLN A 130 -15.48 -11.94 -1.70
N GLU A 131 -16.61 -11.48 -2.25
CA GLU A 131 -16.82 -11.38 -3.70
C GLU A 131 -15.77 -10.46 -4.34
N PHE A 132 -15.56 -9.25 -3.79
CA PHE A 132 -14.61 -8.32 -4.36
C PHE A 132 -13.16 -8.79 -4.18
N ASP A 133 -12.80 -9.30 -3.00
CA ASP A 133 -11.47 -9.86 -2.75
C ASP A 133 -11.13 -11.00 -3.73
N ALA A 134 -12.06 -11.95 -3.93
CA ALA A 134 -11.90 -13.02 -4.89
C ALA A 134 -11.88 -12.51 -6.34
N THR A 135 -12.67 -11.50 -6.67
CA THR A 135 -12.64 -10.84 -7.99
C THR A 135 -11.27 -10.23 -8.25
N VAL A 136 -10.71 -9.51 -7.28
CA VAL A 136 -9.37 -8.92 -7.40
C VAL A 136 -8.33 -10.01 -7.62
N LYS A 137 -8.34 -11.07 -6.80
CA LYS A 137 -7.43 -12.21 -6.96
C LYS A 137 -7.48 -12.79 -8.37
N ASN A 138 -8.68 -13.14 -8.85
CA ASN A 138 -8.87 -13.72 -10.17
C ASN A 138 -8.37 -12.81 -11.29
N LYS A 139 -8.57 -11.48 -11.17
CA LYS A 139 -8.11 -10.51 -12.17
C LYS A 139 -6.59 -10.36 -12.16
N VAL A 140 -5.94 -10.42 -11.00
CA VAL A 140 -4.46 -10.45 -10.92
C VAL A 140 -3.91 -11.72 -11.57
N GLU A 141 -4.47 -12.89 -11.28
CA GLU A 141 -4.05 -14.18 -11.86
C GLU A 141 -4.22 -14.21 -13.39
N GLN A 142 -5.23 -13.52 -13.91
CA GLN A 142 -5.48 -13.36 -15.35
C GLN A 142 -4.66 -12.24 -16.00
N GLN A 143 -3.81 -11.54 -15.23
CA GLN A 143 -3.14 -10.30 -15.64
C GLN A 143 -4.09 -9.24 -16.23
N ALA A 144 -5.37 -9.25 -15.81
CA ALA A 144 -6.40 -8.32 -16.25
C ALA A 144 -6.34 -7.00 -15.46
N PHE A 145 -5.16 -6.37 -15.43
CA PHE A 145 -4.91 -5.18 -14.61
C PHE A 145 -5.78 -3.99 -15.03
N GLU A 146 -6.12 -3.88 -16.31
CA GLU A 146 -7.00 -2.82 -16.81
C GLU A 146 -8.37 -2.81 -16.10
N ASP A 147 -8.92 -3.99 -15.79
CA ASP A 147 -10.17 -4.11 -15.04
C ASP A 147 -10.01 -3.60 -13.59
N LEU A 148 -8.84 -3.81 -12.99
CA LEU A 148 -8.49 -3.37 -11.64
C LEU A 148 -8.22 -1.85 -11.56
N LEU A 149 -7.76 -1.24 -12.66
CA LEU A 149 -7.64 0.20 -12.81
C LEU A 149 -9.00 0.88 -13.01
N HIS A 150 -10.00 0.13 -13.44
CA HIS A 150 -11.39 0.54 -13.62
C HIS A 150 -12.35 -0.16 -12.66
N TYR A 151 -11.91 -0.31 -11.40
CA TYR A 151 -12.62 -1.08 -10.38
C TYR A 151 -14.07 -0.60 -10.16
N GLU A 152 -14.41 0.66 -10.47
CA GLU A 152 -15.78 1.16 -10.34
C GLU A 152 -16.77 0.44 -11.29
N ARG A 153 -16.25 -0.22 -12.33
CA ARG A 153 -17.02 -1.05 -13.27
C ARG A 153 -17.24 -2.47 -12.75
N LEU A 154 -16.59 -2.86 -11.65
CA LEU A 154 -16.69 -4.20 -11.04
C LEU A 154 -17.89 -4.34 -10.09
N GLY A 155 -18.92 -3.51 -10.25
CA GLY A 155 -20.20 -3.65 -9.59
C GLY A 155 -20.28 -3.08 -8.16
N GLU A 156 -21.35 -3.45 -7.45
CA GLU A 156 -21.65 -2.91 -6.12
C GLU A 156 -20.66 -3.40 -5.04
N ALA A 157 -20.13 -4.63 -5.18
CA ALA A 157 -19.13 -5.16 -4.26
C ALA A 157 -17.87 -4.28 -4.25
N ALA A 158 -17.42 -3.80 -5.41
CA ALA A 158 -16.28 -2.88 -5.52
C ALA A 158 -16.57 -1.52 -4.87
N LYS A 159 -17.76 -0.94 -5.12
CA LYS A 159 -18.18 0.33 -4.52
C LYS A 159 -18.25 0.26 -2.99
N LEU A 160 -18.71 -0.87 -2.46
CA LEU A 160 -18.72 -1.11 -1.00
C LEU A 160 -17.31 -1.33 -0.46
N SER A 161 -16.43 -1.97 -1.23
CA SER A 161 -15.06 -2.29 -0.82
C SER A 161 -14.12 -1.10 -0.84
N ILE A 162 -14.34 -0.14 -1.75
CA ILE A 162 -13.48 1.03 -1.93
C ILE A 162 -14.34 2.31 -1.82
N PRO A 163 -14.80 2.69 -0.60
CA PRO A 163 -15.55 3.94 -0.42
C PRO A 163 -14.72 5.18 -0.73
N THR A 164 -13.40 5.08 -0.49
CA THR A 164 -12.37 6.04 -0.89
C THR A 164 -11.17 5.24 -1.43
N PRO A 165 -10.42 5.77 -2.42
CA PRO A 165 -9.46 4.97 -3.16
C PRO A 165 -8.06 4.92 -2.53
N ASP A 166 -7.80 5.71 -1.49
CA ASP A 166 -6.49 5.90 -0.89
C ASP A 166 -5.84 4.60 -0.39
N HIS A 167 -6.62 3.71 0.25
CA HIS A 167 -6.12 2.40 0.70
C HIS A 167 -5.96 1.38 -0.44
N TYR A 168 -6.61 1.61 -1.58
CA TYR A 168 -6.52 0.74 -2.76
C TYR A 168 -5.33 1.10 -3.66
N PHE A 169 -4.89 2.36 -3.69
CA PHE A 169 -3.80 2.79 -4.54
C PHE A 169 -2.46 2.07 -4.30
N PRO A 170 -2.01 1.76 -3.07
CA PRO A 170 -0.81 0.97 -2.83
C PRO A 170 -0.80 -0.38 -3.56
N PHE A 171 -1.96 -1.03 -3.68
CA PHE A 171 -2.13 -2.26 -4.47
C PHE A 171 -1.88 -2.00 -5.95
N ILE A 172 -2.38 -0.89 -6.51
CA ILE A 172 -2.14 -0.48 -7.90
C ILE A 172 -0.65 -0.19 -8.17
N TYR A 173 0.05 0.43 -7.22
CA TYR A 173 1.50 0.59 -7.33
C TYR A 173 2.23 -0.75 -7.44
N GLY A 174 1.83 -1.74 -6.62
CA GLY A 174 2.39 -3.10 -6.70
C GLY A 174 2.17 -3.74 -8.07
N LEU A 175 0.97 -3.61 -8.66
CA LEU A 175 0.71 -4.11 -10.02
C LEU A 175 1.56 -3.41 -11.09
N GLY A 176 1.72 -2.09 -10.99
CA GLY A 176 2.52 -1.31 -11.94
C GLY A 176 4.02 -1.62 -11.91
N LEU A 177 4.48 -2.31 -10.86
CA LEU A 177 5.87 -2.76 -10.72
C LEU A 177 6.13 -4.12 -11.37
N ALA A 178 5.10 -4.90 -11.70
CA ALA A 178 5.24 -6.20 -12.33
C ALA A 178 5.72 -6.09 -13.78
N GLU A 179 6.62 -7.00 -14.17
CA GLU A 179 6.92 -7.27 -15.58
C GLU A 179 5.99 -8.36 -16.14
N PRO A 180 5.76 -8.40 -17.47
CA PRO A 180 4.82 -9.36 -18.09
C PRO A 180 5.15 -10.84 -17.81
N ASP A 181 6.43 -11.16 -17.60
CA ASP A 181 6.95 -12.50 -17.35
C ASP A 181 7.24 -12.80 -15.87
N GLU A 182 6.91 -11.87 -14.96
CA GLU A 182 7.07 -12.10 -13.53
C GLU A 182 5.83 -12.73 -12.90
N ASP A 183 6.09 -13.69 -12.01
CA ASP A 183 5.04 -14.27 -11.18
C ASP A 183 4.56 -13.28 -10.12
N ILE A 184 3.24 -13.27 -9.91
CA ILE A 184 2.60 -12.61 -8.78
C ILE A 184 2.10 -13.69 -7.82
N ARG A 185 2.64 -13.70 -6.60
CA ARG A 185 2.30 -14.68 -5.57
C ARG A 185 1.52 -14.05 -4.44
N PHE A 186 0.34 -14.60 -4.12
CA PHE A 186 -0.37 -14.27 -2.88
C PHE A 186 0.32 -14.93 -1.68
N THR A 187 0.67 -14.13 -0.68
CA THR A 187 1.44 -14.58 0.50
C THR A 187 0.59 -14.65 1.76
N TYR A 188 -0.53 -13.92 1.80
CA TYR A 188 -1.49 -13.94 2.89
C TYR A 188 -2.89 -13.65 2.34
N GLU A 189 -3.91 -14.34 2.86
CA GLU A 189 -5.30 -14.17 2.45
C GLU A 189 -6.22 -14.30 3.67
N GLU A 190 -6.83 -13.19 4.08
CA GLU A 190 -7.83 -13.15 5.14
C GLU A 190 -8.69 -11.89 4.96
N ILE A 191 -9.95 -11.93 5.40
CA ILE A 191 -10.75 -10.73 5.62
C ILE A 191 -11.04 -10.64 7.11
N GLN A 192 -10.58 -9.55 7.72
CA GLN A 192 -10.80 -9.27 9.13
C GLN A 192 -11.98 -8.32 9.33
N ASN A 193 -12.59 -8.43 10.51
CA ASN A 193 -13.67 -7.55 10.96
C ASN A 193 -14.83 -7.40 9.95
N GLY A 194 -15.09 -8.45 9.17
CA GLY A 194 -16.12 -8.47 8.13
C GLY A 194 -15.76 -7.76 6.82
N SER A 195 -14.99 -6.67 6.87
CA SER A 195 -14.86 -5.71 5.75
C SER A 195 -13.45 -5.13 5.54
N ILE A 196 -12.40 -5.81 6.01
CA ILE A 196 -11.01 -5.41 5.83
C ILE A 196 -10.23 -6.57 5.23
N SER A 197 -9.94 -6.52 3.93
CA SER A 197 -9.10 -7.54 3.29
C SER A 197 -7.65 -7.32 3.69
N MET A 198 -7.04 -8.35 4.27
CA MET A 198 -5.62 -8.40 4.63
C MET A 198 -4.77 -9.04 3.53
N ARG A 199 -5.32 -9.23 2.32
CA ARG A 199 -4.64 -9.89 1.21
C ARG A 199 -3.29 -9.24 0.91
N CYS A 200 -2.24 -10.04 0.89
CA CYS A 200 -0.89 -9.64 0.50
C CYS A 200 -0.47 -10.36 -0.79
N PHE A 201 0.28 -9.67 -1.63
CA PHE A 201 0.94 -10.27 -2.79
C PHE A 201 2.40 -9.79 -2.90
N GLN A 202 3.21 -10.61 -3.55
CA GLN A 202 4.59 -10.33 -3.90
C GLN A 202 4.73 -10.42 -5.42
N VAL A 203 5.54 -9.52 -5.99
CA VAL A 203 5.87 -9.47 -7.42
C VAL A 203 7.35 -9.82 -7.59
N GLY A 204 7.64 -10.83 -8.40
CA GLY A 204 9.01 -11.32 -8.61
C GLY A 204 9.60 -12.03 -7.38
N GLU A 205 10.86 -12.45 -7.52
CA GLU A 205 11.64 -13.13 -6.47
C GLU A 205 12.24 -12.17 -5.43
#